data_AF-A0A6M4GWR7-F1
#
_entry.id   AF-A0A6M4GWR7-F1
#
_cell.length_a   1.000
_cell.length_b   1.000
_cell.length_c   1.000
_cell.angle_alpha   90.00
_cell.angle_beta   90.00
_cell.angle_gamma   90.00
#
_symmetry.space_group_name_H-M   'P 1'
#
loop_
_entity.id
_entity.type
_entity.pdbx_description
1 polymer ?
#
loop_
_entity_poly.entity_id
_entity_poly.type
_entity_poly.pdbx_seq_one_letter_code
_entity_poly.pdbx_strand_id
1 'polypeptide(L)'
;MTDRPALLRLIGEATDQKIADHLAALGFRPATPLFEQTIRRYVATGPFRDMDIEVYRGKDWSGPGGAVLVSLRVLIHPVQKALHGEPQSLATPRLDVGAAVMQFGPHPPTEPGQWRVTSPAEVGHFANGFGDYLVKHALPWFAKSATPQAAIALLDTLGPGPQDAEIRLALEIASTQEPS
;
A
#
# COMPACT_ATOMS: atom_id res chain seq x y z
N MET A 1 -1.33 6.30 33.96
CA MET A 1 -0.87 5.36 32.91
C MET A 1 -1.97 5.29 31.87
N THR A 2 -2.02 6.27 30.98
CA THR A 2 -3.16 6.49 30.08
C THR A 2 -3.05 5.55 28.86
N ASP A 3 -4.18 4.94 28.50
CA ASP A 3 -4.35 3.81 27.58
C ASP A 3 -3.57 3.89 26.25
N ARG A 4 -2.52 3.07 26.13
CA ARG A 4 -1.83 2.80 24.85
C ARG A 4 -2.76 2.28 23.74
N PRO A 5 -3.77 1.41 24.02
CA PRO A 5 -4.77 1.02 23.02
C PRO A 5 -5.61 2.21 22.52
N ALA A 6 -5.80 3.24 23.34
CA ALA A 6 -6.64 4.38 22.98
C ALA A 6 -5.99 5.26 21.89
N LEU A 7 -4.67 5.47 21.92
CA LEU A 7 -4.02 6.31 20.89
C LEU A 7 -4.02 5.63 19.52
N LEU A 8 -3.72 4.34 19.46
CA LEU A 8 -3.80 3.57 18.20
C LEU A 8 -5.24 3.53 17.66
N ARG A 9 -6.23 3.40 18.54
CA ARG A 9 -7.65 3.50 18.18
C ARG A 9 -7.97 4.87 17.56
N LEU A 10 -7.56 5.97 18.22
CA LEU A 10 -7.80 7.33 17.72
C LEU A 10 -7.14 7.57 16.35
N ILE A 11 -5.93 7.05 16.15
CA ILE A 11 -5.24 7.11 14.85
C ILE A 11 -6.07 6.38 13.79
N GLY A 12 -6.50 5.14 14.07
CA GLY A 12 -7.31 4.37 13.14
C GLY A 12 -8.65 5.04 12.80
N GLU A 13 -9.33 5.60 13.79
CA GLU A 13 -10.58 6.37 13.58
C GLU A 13 -10.36 7.62 12.74
N ALA A 14 -9.29 8.36 13.01
CA ALA A 14 -8.95 9.55 12.24
C ALA A 14 -8.52 9.22 10.81
N THR A 15 -7.84 8.09 10.60
CA THR A 15 -7.58 7.53 9.27
C THR A 15 -8.91 7.29 8.56
N ASP A 16 -9.77 6.43 9.11
CA ASP A 16 -11.07 6.08 8.51
C ASP A 16 -11.88 7.33 8.14
N GLN A 17 -12.05 8.27 9.08
CA GLN A 17 -12.85 9.47 8.87
C GLN A 17 -12.33 10.40 7.77
N LYS A 18 -11.01 10.47 7.58
CA LYS A 18 -10.39 11.41 6.63
C LYS A 18 -10.40 10.88 5.21
N ILE A 19 -10.33 9.56 5.05
CA ILE A 19 -10.00 8.94 3.75
C ILE A 19 -11.03 7.93 3.26
N ALA A 20 -12.04 7.56 4.07
CA ALA A 20 -13.05 6.59 3.69
C ALA A 20 -13.74 6.92 2.35
N ASP A 21 -14.23 8.16 2.18
CA ASP A 21 -14.94 8.55 0.95
C ASP A 21 -14.00 8.57 -0.26
N HIS A 22 -12.77 9.06 -0.06
CA HIS A 22 -11.78 9.17 -1.13
C HIS A 22 -11.29 7.80 -1.61
N LEU A 23 -11.02 6.89 -0.67
CA LEU A 23 -10.62 5.52 -0.96
C LEU A 23 -11.79 4.70 -1.54
N ALA A 24 -13.00 4.87 -1.02
CA ALA A 24 -14.18 4.17 -1.53
C ALA A 24 -14.47 4.52 -3.00
N ALA A 25 -14.31 5.79 -3.39
CA ALA A 25 -14.44 6.23 -4.78
C ALA A 25 -13.42 5.57 -5.72
N LEU A 26 -12.28 5.12 -5.18
CA LEU A 26 -11.19 4.46 -5.89
C LEU A 26 -11.24 2.93 -5.77
N GLY A 27 -12.33 2.38 -5.22
CA GLY A 27 -12.53 0.95 -5.06
C GLY A 27 -11.80 0.31 -3.87
N PHE A 28 -11.11 1.10 -3.04
CA PHE A 28 -10.49 0.60 -1.82
C PHE A 28 -11.55 0.33 -0.75
N ARG A 29 -11.37 -0.80 -0.05
CA ARG A 29 -12.21 -1.22 1.08
C ARG A 29 -11.33 -1.55 2.29
N PRO A 30 -11.81 -1.33 3.52
CA PRO A 30 -11.13 -1.82 4.72
C PRO A 30 -10.89 -3.32 4.61
N ALA A 31 -9.68 -3.74 4.95
CA ALA A 31 -9.25 -5.14 4.92
C ALA A 31 -8.73 -5.56 6.29
N THR A 32 -8.79 -6.86 6.57
CA THR A 32 -8.27 -7.41 7.82
C THR A 32 -6.76 -7.15 7.92
N PRO A 33 -6.27 -6.62 9.05
CA PRO A 33 -4.85 -6.52 9.36
C PRO A 33 -4.16 -7.88 9.27
N LEU A 34 -2.98 -7.93 8.64
CA LEU A 34 -2.18 -9.16 8.52
C LEU A 34 -1.11 -9.27 9.61
N PHE A 35 -0.70 -8.14 10.18
CA PHE A 35 0.38 -8.07 11.16
C PHE A 35 -0.06 -7.30 12.42
N GLU A 36 0.53 -7.63 13.56
CA GLU A 36 0.21 -6.99 14.84
C GLU A 36 0.54 -5.48 14.87
N GLN A 37 1.51 -5.04 14.07
CA GLN A 37 1.82 -3.62 13.95
C GLN A 37 0.79 -2.82 13.13
N THR A 38 -0.09 -3.49 12.39
CA THR A 38 -1.01 -2.84 11.47
C THR A 38 -2.14 -2.15 12.25
N ILE A 39 -2.33 -0.86 11.98
CA ILE A 39 -3.39 -0.02 12.58
C ILE A 39 -4.63 -0.06 11.69
N ARG A 40 -4.42 0.14 10.38
CA ARG A 40 -5.45 0.10 9.34
C ARG A 40 -4.87 -0.44 8.04
N ARG A 41 -5.74 -1.08 7.27
CA ARG A 41 -5.40 -1.64 5.97
C ARG A 41 -6.57 -1.45 5.02
N TYR A 42 -6.29 -1.02 3.80
CA TYR A 42 -7.27 -0.85 2.74
C TYR A 42 -6.77 -1.52 1.48
N VAL A 43 -7.64 -2.32 0.84
CA VAL A 43 -7.32 -3.03 -0.39
C VAL A 43 -8.33 -2.66 -1.47
N ALA A 44 -7.83 -2.39 -2.68
CA ALA A 44 -8.62 -2.33 -3.90
C ALA A 44 -8.22 -3.49 -4.81
N THR A 45 -9.19 -4.29 -5.23
CA THR A 45 -8.98 -5.42 -6.14
C THR A 45 -9.45 -5.07 -7.54
N GLY A 46 -8.66 -5.42 -8.55
CA GLY A 46 -8.99 -5.22 -9.95
C GLY A 46 -8.64 -6.45 -10.79
N PRO A 47 -9.08 -6.48 -12.06
CA PRO A 47 -8.85 -7.62 -12.95
C PRO A 47 -7.35 -7.83 -13.27
N PHE A 48 -6.56 -6.76 -13.29
CA PHE A 48 -5.12 -6.81 -13.60
C PHE A 48 -4.24 -6.84 -12.34
N ARG A 49 -4.68 -6.21 -11.25
CA ARG A 49 -3.87 -5.99 -10.06
C ARG A 49 -4.71 -5.79 -8.80
N ASP A 50 -4.09 -6.04 -7.67
CA ASP A 50 -4.55 -5.58 -6.36
C ASP A 50 -3.64 -4.46 -5.85
N MET A 51 -4.22 -3.52 -5.10
CA MET A 51 -3.50 -2.40 -4.46
C MET A 51 -3.80 -2.42 -2.97
N ASP A 52 -2.78 -2.17 -2.15
CA ASP A 52 -2.86 -2.20 -0.69
C ASP A 52 -2.22 -0.93 -0.10
N ILE A 53 -2.95 -0.30 0.81
CA ILE A 53 -2.48 0.79 1.66
C ILE A 53 -2.52 0.28 3.10
N GLU A 54 -1.36 0.19 3.73
CA GLU A 54 -1.23 -0.23 5.11
C GLU A 54 -0.71 0.91 5.98
N VAL A 55 -1.47 1.28 7.00
CA VAL A 55 -1.05 2.20 8.07
C VAL A 55 -0.62 1.34 9.26
N TYR A 56 0.61 1.50 9.75
CA TYR A 56 1.16 0.65 10.80
C TYR A 56 2.05 1.43 11.78
N ARG A 57 2.21 0.90 12.99
CA ARG A 57 3.14 1.46 13.98
C ARG A 57 4.58 1.04 13.72
N GLY A 58 5.51 1.95 13.92
CA GLY A 58 6.94 1.70 13.88
C GLY A 58 7.42 0.82 15.03
N LYS A 59 8.59 0.22 14.85
CA LYS A 59 9.24 -0.60 15.89
C LYS A 59 9.62 0.22 17.13
N ASP A 60 9.78 1.54 16.99
CA ASP A 60 10.10 2.47 18.06
C ASP A 60 8.87 2.87 18.91
N TRP A 61 7.69 2.32 18.60
CA TRP A 61 6.45 2.58 19.34
C TRP A 61 6.60 2.20 20.81
N SER A 62 6.80 3.21 21.66
CA SER A 62 7.16 3.03 23.06
C SER A 62 6.57 4.16 23.93
N GLY A 63 6.16 3.82 25.15
CA GLY A 63 5.57 4.82 26.05
C GLY A 63 4.26 5.41 25.51
N PRO A 64 4.13 6.74 25.39
CA PRO A 64 2.87 7.42 25.02
C PRO A 64 2.57 7.41 23.50
N GLY A 65 3.48 6.96 22.63
CA GLY A 65 3.25 6.86 21.19
C GLY A 65 4.53 6.55 20.40
N GLY A 66 4.56 6.87 19.10
CA GLY A 66 5.70 6.53 18.25
C GLY A 66 5.51 6.93 16.80
N ALA A 67 6.31 6.31 15.91
CA ALA A 67 6.14 6.49 14.47
C ALA A 67 4.88 5.76 13.98
N VAL A 68 4.04 6.45 13.21
CA VAL A 68 3.02 5.87 12.35
C VAL A 68 3.57 5.90 10.94
N LEU A 69 3.57 4.78 10.23
CA LEU A 69 4.10 4.64 8.88
C LEU A 69 3.02 4.17 7.92
N VAL A 70 3.25 4.41 6.64
CA VAL A 70 2.40 3.94 5.54
C VAL A 70 3.21 3.14 4.54
N SER A 71 2.69 1.99 4.13
CA SER A 71 3.23 1.18 3.05
C SER A 71 2.21 1.09 1.92
N LEU A 72 2.70 1.19 0.69
CA LEU A 72 1.94 0.98 -0.53
C LEU A 72 2.45 -0.30 -1.21
N ARG A 73 1.53 -1.19 -1.58
CA ARG A 73 1.88 -2.41 -2.31
C ARG A 73 0.97 -2.59 -3.50
N VAL A 74 1.51 -3.12 -4.59
CA VAL A 74 0.74 -3.57 -5.74
C VAL A 74 1.12 -5.01 -6.06
N LEU A 75 0.11 -5.85 -6.20
CA LEU A 75 0.25 -7.20 -6.72
C LEU A 75 -0.29 -7.20 -8.14
N ILE A 76 0.56 -7.46 -9.13
CA ILE A 76 0.14 -7.59 -10.53
C ILE A 76 -0.13 -9.07 -10.82
N HIS A 77 -1.35 -9.41 -11.21
CA HIS A 77 -1.79 -10.80 -11.34
C HIS A 77 -0.99 -11.59 -12.39
N PRO A 78 -0.70 -11.05 -13.60
CA PRO A 78 0.19 -11.72 -14.54
C PRO A 78 1.59 -11.99 -14.00
N VAL A 79 2.18 -11.04 -13.26
CA VAL A 79 3.52 -11.18 -12.68
C VAL A 79 3.52 -12.22 -11.56
N GLN A 80 2.51 -12.19 -10.69
CA GLN A 80 2.31 -13.20 -9.65
C GLN A 80 2.26 -14.60 -10.24
N LYS A 81 1.47 -14.79 -11.30
CA LYS A 81 1.37 -16.09 -11.98
C LYS A 81 2.69 -16.51 -12.62
N ALA A 82 3.43 -15.59 -13.22
CA ALA A 82 4.72 -15.89 -13.85
C ALA A 82 5.79 -16.33 -12.83
N LEU A 83 5.86 -15.65 -11.68
CA LEU A 83 6.91 -15.91 -10.69
C LEU A 83 6.59 -17.05 -9.72
N HIS A 84 5.32 -17.27 -9.40
CA HIS A 84 4.91 -18.24 -8.39
C HIS A 84 3.96 -19.32 -8.90
N GLY A 85 3.52 -19.28 -10.16
CA GLY A 85 2.61 -20.26 -10.77
C GLY A 85 1.16 -20.21 -10.27
N GLU A 86 0.95 -19.67 -9.07
CA GLU A 86 -0.32 -19.66 -8.34
C GLU A 86 -0.91 -18.23 -8.24
N PRO A 87 -2.23 -18.07 -8.46
CA PRO A 87 -2.93 -16.83 -8.17
C PRO A 87 -2.81 -16.44 -6.68
N GLN A 88 -2.69 -15.14 -6.42
CA GLN A 88 -2.67 -14.57 -5.08
C GLN A 88 -3.54 -13.30 -5.08
N SER A 89 -4.10 -12.95 -3.92
CA SER A 89 -4.81 -11.69 -3.73
C SER A 89 -4.33 -10.98 -2.48
N LEU A 90 -4.28 -9.65 -2.54
CA LEU A 90 -4.02 -8.86 -1.34
C LEU A 90 -5.25 -8.80 -0.43
N ALA A 91 -6.47 -8.95 -0.95
CA ALA A 91 -7.68 -8.92 -0.11
C ALA A 91 -7.78 -10.15 0.79
N THR A 92 -7.45 -11.33 0.25
CA THR A 92 -7.48 -12.62 0.95
C THR A 92 -6.17 -13.37 0.71
N PRO A 93 -5.07 -12.94 1.35
CA PRO A 93 -3.76 -13.50 1.09
C PRO A 93 -3.64 -14.92 1.61
N ARG A 94 -3.11 -15.79 0.75
CA ARG A 94 -2.70 -17.16 1.07
C ARG A 94 -1.29 -17.16 1.65
N LEU A 95 -1.14 -17.53 2.93
CA LEU A 95 0.16 -17.50 3.62
C LEU A 95 1.13 -18.58 3.13
N ASP A 96 0.63 -19.62 2.48
CA ASP A 96 1.40 -20.70 1.84
C ASP A 96 1.94 -20.32 0.45
N VAL A 97 1.52 -19.17 -0.11
CA VAL A 97 1.89 -18.72 -1.44
C VAL A 97 2.69 -17.43 -1.37
N GLY A 98 3.87 -17.41 -1.99
CA GLY A 98 4.67 -16.20 -2.16
C GLY A 98 3.88 -15.10 -2.86
N ALA A 99 4.08 -13.85 -2.46
CA ALA A 99 3.43 -12.71 -3.09
C ALA A 99 4.48 -11.88 -3.84
N ALA A 100 4.37 -11.85 -5.17
CA ALA A 100 5.14 -10.95 -6.03
C ALA A 100 4.54 -9.55 -5.95
N VAL A 101 4.77 -8.88 -4.82
CA VAL A 101 4.35 -7.51 -4.61
C VAL A 101 5.46 -6.56 -5.02
N MET A 102 5.09 -5.59 -5.82
CA MET A 102 5.91 -4.40 -5.93
C MET A 102 5.58 -3.53 -4.71
N GLN A 103 6.54 -3.42 -3.80
CA GLN A 103 6.45 -2.54 -2.65
C GLN A 103 6.99 -1.17 -3.04
N PHE A 104 6.18 -0.14 -2.84
CA PHE A 104 6.56 1.22 -3.16
C PHE A 104 6.68 2.03 -1.89
N GLY A 105 7.92 2.42 -1.63
CA GLY A 105 8.29 3.22 -0.48
C GLY A 105 9.48 2.66 0.28
N PRO A 106 10.16 3.53 1.07
CA PRO A 106 9.80 4.94 1.23
C PRO A 106 10.21 5.80 0.03
N HIS A 107 9.44 6.86 -0.21
CA HIS A 107 9.74 7.95 -1.14
C HIS A 107 11.07 8.63 -0.74
N PRO A 108 11.61 9.58 -1.54
CA PRO A 108 12.85 10.29 -1.20
C PRO A 108 12.86 10.75 0.26
N PRO A 109 14.04 10.84 0.92
CA PRO A 109 14.18 11.11 2.36
C PRO A 109 13.43 12.34 2.91
N THR A 110 12.97 13.22 2.01
CA THR A 110 12.33 14.50 2.26
C THR A 110 10.80 14.49 2.10
N GLU A 111 10.16 13.40 1.66
CA GLU A 111 8.71 13.35 1.40
C GLU A 111 7.98 12.22 2.16
N PRO A 112 6.77 12.49 2.67
CA PRO A 112 6.23 11.83 3.85
C PRO A 112 5.73 10.40 3.58
N GLY A 113 5.77 9.59 4.62
CA GLY A 113 5.11 8.28 4.78
C GLY A 113 5.23 7.81 6.22
N GLN A 114 5.58 8.76 7.10
CA GLN A 114 5.90 8.56 8.49
C GLN A 114 5.51 9.83 9.26
N TRP A 115 4.82 9.65 10.38
CA TRP A 115 4.44 10.72 11.30
C TRP A 115 4.81 10.30 12.71
N ARG A 116 5.21 11.25 13.56
CA ARG A 116 5.38 10.97 14.98
C ARG A 116 4.11 11.40 15.71
N VAL A 117 3.49 10.47 16.42
CA VAL A 117 2.26 10.71 17.19
C VAL A 117 2.47 10.19 18.60
N THR A 118 2.49 11.11 19.56
CA THR A 118 2.78 10.88 20.99
C THR A 118 1.65 11.31 21.91
N SER A 119 0.62 11.97 21.38
CA SER A 119 -0.56 12.38 22.14
C SER A 119 -1.83 12.44 21.27
N PRO A 120 -3.03 12.38 21.87
CA PRO A 120 -4.29 12.55 21.14
C PRO A 120 -4.39 13.84 20.33
N ALA A 121 -3.77 14.93 20.79
CA ALA A 121 -3.80 16.23 20.11
C ALA A 121 -3.10 16.20 18.74
N GLU A 122 -2.12 15.30 18.56
CA GLU A 122 -1.33 15.17 17.33
C GLU A 122 -2.02 14.31 16.27
N VAL A 123 -3.09 13.59 16.63
CA VAL A 123 -3.84 12.72 15.70
C VAL A 123 -4.44 13.52 14.54
N GLY A 124 -4.91 14.75 14.80
CA GLY A 124 -5.43 15.63 13.75
C GLY A 124 -4.35 16.05 12.74
N HIS A 125 -3.13 16.33 13.20
CA HIS A 125 -2.00 16.63 12.32
C HIS A 125 -1.62 15.43 11.47
N PHE A 126 -1.59 14.24 12.05
CA PHE A 126 -1.38 13.00 11.32
C PHE A 126 -2.45 12.81 10.23
N ALA A 127 -3.74 12.91 10.56
CA ALA A 127 -4.81 12.67 9.61
C ALA A 127 -4.76 13.62 8.41
N ASN A 128 -4.50 14.91 8.65
CA ASN A 128 -4.33 15.89 7.57
C ASN A 128 -3.10 15.58 6.72
N GLY A 129 -1.95 15.31 7.34
CA GLY A 129 -0.73 14.96 6.63
C GLY A 129 -0.86 13.67 5.81
N PHE A 130 -1.60 12.68 6.33
CA PHE A 130 -1.89 11.44 5.63
C PHE A 130 -2.81 11.65 4.43
N GLY A 131 -3.85 12.48 4.57
CA GLY A 131 -4.72 12.86 3.46
C GLY A 131 -3.94 13.53 2.32
N ASP A 132 -3.07 14.49 2.67
CA ASP A 132 -2.16 15.13 1.72
C ASP A 132 -1.22 14.13 1.05
N TYR A 133 -0.66 13.20 1.83
CA TYR A 133 0.21 12.15 1.33
C TYR A 133 -0.49 11.26 0.29
N LEU A 134 -1.73 10.85 0.57
CA LEU A 134 -2.50 10.03 -0.36
C LEU A 134 -2.67 10.72 -1.72
N VAL A 135 -3.10 11.98 -1.70
CA VAL A 135 -3.40 12.74 -2.93
C VAL A 135 -2.12 13.07 -3.70
N LYS A 136 -1.07 13.52 -3.01
CA LYS A 136 0.17 13.99 -3.65
C LYS A 136 1.09 12.85 -4.09
N HIS A 137 1.08 11.72 -3.37
CA HIS A 137 2.04 10.65 -3.58
C HIS A 137 1.39 9.30 -3.83
N ALA A 138 0.56 8.79 -2.92
CA ALA A 138 0.12 7.39 -2.99
C ALA A 138 -0.73 7.09 -4.23
N LEU A 139 -1.72 7.94 -4.53
CA LEU A 139 -2.63 7.72 -5.65
C LEU A 139 -1.96 7.94 -7.01
N PRO A 140 -1.18 9.03 -7.23
CA PRO A 140 -0.38 9.16 -8.44
C PRO A 140 0.60 7.99 -8.61
N TRP A 141 1.12 7.45 -7.50
CA TRP A 141 1.98 6.29 -7.54
C TRP A 141 1.21 5.05 -8.03
N PHE A 142 0.04 4.75 -7.45
CA PHE A 142 -0.80 3.66 -7.94
C PHE A 142 -1.20 3.83 -9.40
N ALA A 143 -1.38 5.05 -9.91
CA ALA A 143 -1.66 5.25 -11.33
C ALA A 143 -0.54 4.74 -12.25
N LYS A 144 0.73 4.72 -11.80
CA LYS A 144 1.88 4.24 -12.60
C LYS A 144 1.90 2.74 -12.86
N SER A 145 1.02 1.97 -12.22
CA SER A 145 0.90 0.53 -12.47
C SER A 145 -0.50 0.16 -12.99
N ALA A 146 -1.25 1.13 -13.53
CA ALA A 146 -2.65 0.95 -13.92
C ALA A 146 -2.88 -0.05 -15.05
N THR A 147 -1.94 -0.12 -15.98
CA THR A 147 -1.96 -1.04 -17.12
C THR A 147 -0.63 -1.80 -17.21
N PRO A 148 -0.58 -2.89 -17.99
CA PRO A 148 0.66 -3.58 -18.30
C PRO A 148 1.76 -2.64 -18.84
N GLN A 149 1.43 -1.74 -19.77
CA GLN A 149 2.40 -0.82 -20.38
C GLN A 149 2.89 0.22 -19.36
N ALA A 150 2.01 0.72 -18.48
CA ALA A 150 2.41 1.62 -17.40
C ALA A 150 3.38 0.92 -16.43
N ALA A 151 3.10 -0.35 -16.09
CA ALA A 151 3.99 -1.15 -15.25
C ALA A 151 5.34 -1.43 -15.92
N ILE A 152 5.40 -1.66 -17.23
CA ILE A 152 6.66 -1.77 -17.98
C ILE A 152 7.44 -0.44 -17.92
N ALA A 153 6.79 0.68 -18.19
CA ALA A 153 7.42 2.00 -18.11
C ALA A 153 7.94 2.30 -16.70
N LEU A 154 7.25 1.83 -15.66
CA LEU A 154 7.72 1.92 -14.29
C LEU A 154 8.99 1.08 -14.06
N LEU A 155 9.08 -0.15 -14.59
CA LEU A 155 10.30 -0.97 -14.50
C LEU A 155 11.50 -0.25 -15.13
N ASP A 156 11.30 0.41 -16.27
CA ASP A 156 12.35 1.19 -16.93
C ASP A 156 12.90 2.32 -16.05
N THR A 157 12.07 2.90 -15.17
CA THR A 157 12.51 3.94 -14.21
C THR A 157 13.25 3.39 -12.99
N LEU A 158 12.98 2.14 -12.60
CA LEU A 158 13.58 1.50 -11.42
C LEU A 158 14.94 0.86 -11.74
N GLY A 159 15.20 0.56 -13.01
CA GLY A 159 16.39 -0.14 -13.46
C GLY A 159 16.29 -1.66 -13.29
N PRO A 160 17.22 -2.42 -13.89
CA PRO A 160 17.14 -3.88 -13.92
C PRO A 160 17.34 -4.48 -12.54
N GLY A 161 16.35 -5.25 -12.09
CA GLY A 161 16.41 -6.03 -10.86
C GLY A 161 16.56 -7.53 -11.12
N PRO A 162 16.72 -8.34 -10.04
CA PRO A 162 16.52 -9.78 -10.12
C PRO A 162 15.11 -10.04 -10.66
N GLN A 163 14.98 -10.96 -11.61
CA GLN A 163 13.71 -11.35 -12.26
C GLN A 163 13.10 -10.33 -13.24
N ASP A 164 13.83 -9.28 -13.63
CA ASP A 164 13.33 -8.26 -14.58
C ASP A 164 12.84 -8.89 -15.89
N ALA A 165 13.56 -9.90 -16.41
CA ALA A 165 13.19 -10.58 -17.65
C ALA A 165 11.85 -11.33 -17.53
N GLU A 166 11.64 -12.09 -16.45
CA GLU A 166 10.37 -12.80 -16.22
C GLU A 166 9.21 -11.83 -15.99
N ILE A 167 9.44 -10.77 -15.20
CA ILE A 167 8.42 -9.74 -14.93
C ILE A 167 8.04 -9.03 -16.23
N ARG A 168 9.03 -8.59 -17.02
CA ARG A 168 8.81 -7.90 -18.28
C ARG A 168 8.04 -8.77 -19.27
N LEU A 169 8.46 -10.02 -19.46
CA LEU A 169 7.77 -10.95 -20.34
C LEU A 169 6.30 -11.16 -19.93
N ALA A 170 6.03 -11.30 -18.63
CA ALA A 170 4.67 -11.45 -18.12
C ALA A 170 3.79 -10.22 -18.43
N LEU A 171 4.35 -9.01 -18.32
CA LEU A 171 3.67 -7.76 -18.63
C LEU A 171 3.48 -7.56 -20.14
N GLU A 172 4.46 -7.94 -20.96
CA GLU A 172 4.35 -7.89 -22.43
C GLU A 172 3.24 -8.81 -22.94
N ILE A 173 3.17 -10.05 -22.43
CA ILE A 173 2.08 -10.98 -22.73
C ILE A 173 0.73 -10.37 -22.31
N ALA A 174 0.64 -9.82 -21.11
CA ALA A 174 -0.59 -9.19 -20.63
C ALA A 174 -1.02 -7.99 -21.49
N SER A 175 -0.05 -7.21 -21.99
CA SER A 175 -0.29 -6.06 -22.88
C SER A 175 -0.96 -6.46 -24.20
N THR A 176 -0.71 -7.68 -24.69
CA THR A 176 -1.33 -8.19 -25.93
C THR A 176 -2.74 -8.77 -25.73
N GLN A 177 -3.17 -8.94 -24.48
CA GLN A 177 -4.46 -9.54 -24.11
C GLN A 177 -5.52 -8.50 -23.70
N GLU A 178 -5.17 -7.22 -23.59
CA GLU A 178 -6.14 -6.15 -23.35
C GLU A 178 -7.01 -5.94 -24.62
N PRO A 179 -8.35 -6.06 -24.52
CA PRO A 179 -9.23 -5.74 -25.64
C PRO A 179 -9.16 -4.23 -25.94
N SER A 180 -9.09 -3.92 -27.23
CA SER A 180 -9.07 -2.57 -27.82
C SER A 180 -10.31 -1.75 -27.48
#